data_AF-C0Z5Q2-F1
#
_entry.id   AF-C0Z5Q2-F1
#
_cell.length_a   1.000
_cell.length_b   1.000
_cell.length_c   1.000
_cell.angle_alpha   90.00
_cell.angle_beta   90.00
_cell.angle_gamma   90.00
#
_symmetry.space_group_name_H-M   'P 1'
#
loop_
_entity.id
_entity.type
_entity.pdbx_description
1 polymer ?
#
loop_
_entity_poly.entity_id
_entity_poly.type
_entity_poly.pdbx_seq_one_letter_code
_entity_poly.pdbx_strand_id
1 'polypeptide(L)'
;MLKNLVQSHVKIVFSVLGILFVLVSWLVFELLKGLLPDLIAVIHKWMFQPIEWLFILAPPHEENKLASLGSVLGLSILYSAILAGMVFIVLFICNKIRGNEIEFQMEVKYCEKELANAIYSLDGSGQSTAIINANAITFMKAFEMEVKTIYGLKPDELCCYWIVPTNNDKQFEVFYLTELKDFDTVRTLLLSSMLQEDCRIADKQVKGRIQNTDIEQFAIVKNFGKFRLGFAVAVYKNDTFTPENMQEFERLTTYMLLLGFVTKFVNKVKTLKRAS
;
A
#
# COMPACT_ATOMS: atom_id res chain seq x y z
N MET A 1 46.13 -33.24 21.97
CA MET A 1 45.56 -34.60 22.13
C MET A 1 44.33 -34.63 23.06
N LEU A 2 44.38 -34.02 24.26
CA LEU A 2 43.23 -33.98 25.21
C LEU A 2 41.94 -33.34 24.66
N LYS A 3 42.03 -32.24 23.88
CA LYS A 3 40.84 -31.56 23.30
C LYS A 3 40.01 -32.44 22.36
N ASN A 4 40.66 -33.31 21.58
CA ASN A 4 39.96 -34.21 20.65
C ASN A 4 39.29 -35.38 21.38
N LEU A 5 39.84 -35.82 22.52
CA LEU A 5 39.23 -36.86 23.34
C LEU A 5 37.94 -36.35 24.01
N VAL A 6 37.98 -35.14 24.57
CA VAL A 6 36.81 -34.52 25.23
C VAL A 6 35.69 -34.22 24.23
N GLN A 7 36.01 -33.72 23.03
CA GLN A 7 35.00 -33.51 21.98
C GLN A 7 34.39 -34.82 21.44
N SER A 8 35.15 -35.91 21.42
CA SER A 8 34.64 -37.23 21.02
C SER A 8 33.65 -37.80 22.04
N HIS A 9 33.97 -37.71 23.33
CA HIS A 9 33.07 -38.18 24.40
C HIS A 9 31.77 -37.36 24.49
N VAL A 10 31.81 -36.04 24.28
CA VAL A 10 30.60 -35.20 24.27
C VAL A 10 29.68 -35.57 23.10
N LYS A 11 30.22 -35.83 21.90
CA LYS A 11 29.41 -36.28 20.75
C LYS A 11 28.77 -37.64 21.01
N ILE A 12 29.49 -38.57 21.62
CA ILE A 12 28.96 -39.91 21.94
C ILE A 12 27.82 -39.79 22.97
N VAL A 13 28.00 -38.99 24.04
CA VAL A 13 26.96 -38.77 25.06
C VAL A 13 25.70 -38.12 24.46
N PHE A 14 25.84 -37.12 23.59
CA PHE A 14 24.70 -36.51 22.89
C PHE A 14 24.01 -37.48 21.92
N SER A 15 24.78 -38.33 21.22
CA SER A 15 24.18 -39.35 20.34
C SER A 15 23.45 -40.45 21.10
N VAL A 16 23.97 -40.88 22.26
CA VAL A 16 23.32 -41.87 23.12
C VAL A 16 22.06 -41.29 23.75
N LEU A 17 22.09 -40.04 24.24
CA LEU A 17 20.89 -39.34 24.75
C LEU A 17 19.83 -39.13 23.66
N GLY A 18 20.25 -38.80 22.44
CA GLY A 18 19.34 -38.67 21.30
C GLY A 18 18.67 -40.00 20.92
N ILE A 19 19.43 -41.09 20.90
CA ILE A 19 18.89 -42.44 20.65
C ILE A 19 17.96 -42.87 21.78
N LEU A 20 18.30 -42.58 23.04
CA LEU A 20 17.46 -42.89 24.20
C LEU A 20 16.15 -42.09 24.15
N PHE A 21 16.19 -40.82 23.76
CA PHE A 21 15.00 -40.00 23.60
C PHE A 21 14.08 -40.55 22.50
N VAL A 22 14.64 -40.92 21.34
CA VAL A 22 13.87 -41.54 20.25
C VAL A 22 13.25 -42.87 20.69
N LEU A 23 13.98 -43.71 21.42
CA LEU A 23 13.47 -44.97 21.96
C LEU A 23 12.37 -44.77 22.99
N VAL A 24 12.53 -43.81 23.91
CA VAL A 24 11.51 -43.49 24.92
C VAL A 24 10.27 -42.89 24.24
N SER A 25 10.43 -41.97 23.29
CA SER A 25 9.31 -41.42 22.51
C SER A 25 8.61 -42.49 21.68
N TRP A 26 9.34 -43.42 21.07
CA TRP A 26 8.76 -44.56 20.36
C TRP A 26 7.99 -45.49 21.30
N LEU A 27 8.54 -45.78 22.49
CA LEU A 27 7.93 -46.66 23.47
C LEU A 27 6.67 -46.05 24.10
N VAL A 28 6.69 -44.74 24.37
CA VAL A 28 5.50 -43.96 24.77
C VAL A 28 4.46 -43.94 23.66
N PHE A 29 4.88 -43.76 22.40
CA PHE A 29 3.98 -43.80 21.25
C PHE A 29 3.35 -45.17 21.06
N GLU A 30 4.09 -46.27 21.20
CA GLU A 30 3.55 -47.64 21.16
C GLU A 30 2.60 -47.94 22.31
N LEU A 31 2.91 -47.49 23.54
CA LEU A 31 1.99 -47.60 24.69
C LEU A 31 0.69 -46.82 24.47
N LEU A 32 0.77 -45.67 23.81
CA LEU A 32 -0.39 -44.83 23.51
C LEU A 32 -1.15 -45.25 22.25
N LYS A 33 -0.55 -46.02 21.32
CA LYS A 33 -1.21 -46.50 20.09
C LYS A 33 -2.48 -47.32 20.36
N GLY A 34 -2.52 -48.04 21.48
CA GLY A 34 -3.71 -48.80 21.89
C GLY A 34 -4.85 -47.93 22.42
N LEU A 35 -4.52 -46.81 23.06
CA LEU A 35 -5.47 -45.88 23.70
C LEU A 35 -5.87 -44.69 22.81
N LEU A 36 -5.05 -44.39 21.79
CA LEU A 36 -5.28 -43.30 20.85
C LEU A 36 -6.62 -43.39 20.12
N PRO A 37 -7.02 -44.56 19.55
CA PRO A 37 -8.26 -44.66 18.77
C PRO A 37 -9.51 -44.37 19.60
N ASP A 38 -9.56 -44.90 20.82
CA ASP A 38 -10.68 -44.68 21.75
C ASP A 38 -10.71 -43.23 22.24
N LEU A 39 -9.54 -42.64 22.52
CA LEU A 39 -9.43 -41.24 22.91
C LEU A 39 -9.86 -40.31 21.78
N ILE A 40 -9.44 -40.59 20.54
CA ILE A 40 -9.79 -39.81 19.33
C ILE A 40 -11.30 -39.90 19.08
N ALA A 41 -11.91 -41.08 19.22
CA ALA A 41 -13.36 -41.24 19.08
C ALA A 41 -14.14 -40.44 20.13
N VAL A 42 -13.70 -40.46 21.39
CA VAL A 42 -14.31 -39.67 22.47
C VAL A 42 -14.16 -38.16 22.21
N ILE A 43 -12.94 -37.71 21.86
CA ILE A 43 -12.66 -36.29 21.56
C ILE A 43 -13.49 -35.83 20.35
N HIS A 44 -13.53 -36.62 19.27
CA HIS A 44 -14.30 -36.29 18.07
C HIS A 44 -15.79 -36.13 18.39
N LYS A 45 -16.37 -37.03 19.18
CA LYS A 45 -17.77 -36.97 19.58
C LYS A 45 -18.09 -35.68 20.35
N TRP A 46 -17.24 -35.32 21.30
CA TRP A 46 -17.39 -34.08 22.07
C TRP A 46 -17.19 -32.82 21.21
N MET A 47 -16.21 -32.83 20.31
CA MET A 47 -15.92 -31.69 19.42
C MET A 47 -16.98 -31.49 18.33
N PHE A 48 -17.63 -32.56 17.88
CA PHE A 48 -18.65 -32.51 16.82
C PHE A 48 -20.03 -32.12 17.34
N GLN A 49 -20.39 -32.48 18.59
CA GLN A 49 -21.70 -32.19 19.21
C GLN A 49 -22.23 -30.75 19.01
N PRO A 50 -21.42 -29.68 19.19
CA PRO A 50 -21.93 -28.32 18.99
C PRO A 50 -22.00 -27.88 17.52
N ILE A 51 -21.50 -28.69 16.58
CA ILE A 51 -21.45 -28.39 15.14
C ILE A 51 -22.04 -29.55 14.32
N GLU A 52 -23.02 -30.27 14.88
CA GLU A 52 -23.67 -31.44 14.25
C GLU A 52 -24.31 -31.12 12.89
N TRP A 53 -24.63 -29.84 12.63
CA TRP A 53 -25.15 -29.35 11.36
C TRP A 53 -24.14 -29.43 10.19
N LEU A 54 -22.85 -29.66 10.48
CA LEU A 54 -21.77 -29.71 9.48
C LEU A 54 -21.39 -31.15 9.16
N PHE A 55 -22.27 -31.83 8.43
CA PHE A 55 -22.23 -33.27 8.12
C PHE A 55 -20.91 -33.77 7.49
N ILE A 56 -20.12 -32.88 6.88
CA ILE A 56 -18.83 -33.21 6.21
C ILE A 56 -17.76 -33.64 7.24
N LEU A 57 -17.89 -33.22 8.49
CA LEU A 57 -16.96 -33.55 9.58
C LEU A 57 -17.55 -34.56 10.58
N ALA A 58 -18.63 -35.25 10.19
CA ALA A 58 -19.24 -36.29 11.03
C ALA A 58 -18.25 -37.44 11.29
N PRO A 59 -18.33 -38.10 12.47
CA PRO A 59 -17.49 -39.25 12.74
C PRO A 59 -17.74 -40.33 11.67
N PRO A 60 -16.69 -40.86 11.02
CA PRO A 60 -16.86 -41.86 9.98
C PRO A 60 -17.53 -43.11 10.54
N HIS A 61 -18.47 -43.70 9.79
CA HIS A 61 -19.24 -44.87 10.22
C HIS A 61 -18.43 -46.18 10.30
N GLU A 62 -17.22 -46.21 9.75
CA GLU A 62 -16.31 -47.35 9.83
C GLU A 62 -15.06 -47.02 10.65
N GLU A 63 -14.47 -48.04 11.29
CA GLU A 63 -13.24 -48.00 12.10
C GLU A 63 -11.96 -47.60 11.31
N ASN A 64 -12.10 -46.81 10.24
CA ASN A 64 -11.00 -46.21 9.51
C ASN A 64 -10.33 -45.13 10.36
N LYS A 65 -9.36 -45.57 11.18
CA LYS A 65 -8.57 -44.76 12.12
C LYS A 65 -7.94 -43.52 11.46
N LEU A 66 -7.55 -43.63 10.19
CA LEU A 66 -7.00 -42.53 9.39
C LEU A 66 -8.05 -41.45 9.04
N ALA A 67 -9.27 -41.85 8.69
CA ALA A 67 -10.36 -40.92 8.39
C ALA A 67 -10.82 -40.17 9.64
N SER A 68 -10.88 -40.87 10.79
CA SER A 68 -11.21 -40.27 12.10
C SER A 68 -10.15 -39.27 12.58
N LEU A 69 -8.86 -39.55 12.35
CA LEU A 69 -7.79 -38.59 12.61
C LEU A 69 -7.92 -37.34 11.73
N GLY A 70 -8.20 -37.53 10.44
CA GLY A 70 -8.41 -36.43 9.49
C GLY A 70 -9.58 -35.52 9.88
N SER A 71 -10.69 -36.11 10.36
CA SER A 71 -11.86 -35.33 10.78
C SER A 71 -11.63 -34.58 12.10
N VAL A 72 -10.91 -35.15 13.08
CA VAL A 72 -10.47 -34.41 14.30
C VAL A 72 -9.54 -33.25 13.94
N LEU A 73 -8.61 -33.43 13.01
CA LEU A 73 -7.73 -32.36 12.54
C LEU A 73 -8.53 -31.26 11.83
N GLY A 74 -9.50 -31.63 10.98
CA GLY A 74 -10.41 -30.70 10.33
C GLY A 74 -11.22 -29.88 11.33
N LEU A 75 -11.80 -30.51 12.35
CA LEU A 75 -12.48 -29.83 13.45
C LEU A 75 -11.53 -28.90 14.21
N SER A 76 -10.29 -29.32 14.48
CA SER A 76 -9.29 -28.50 15.17
C SER A 76 -8.91 -27.24 14.38
N ILE A 77 -8.77 -27.36 13.06
CA ILE A 77 -8.53 -26.21 12.16
C ILE A 77 -9.74 -25.28 12.17
N LEU A 78 -10.96 -25.82 12.08
CA LEU A 78 -12.19 -25.04 12.10
C LEU A 78 -12.33 -24.24 13.42
N TYR A 79 -12.13 -24.89 14.57
CA TYR A 79 -12.15 -24.21 15.87
C TYR A 79 -11.06 -23.15 15.99
N SER A 80 -9.86 -23.42 15.47
CA SER A 80 -8.77 -22.45 15.45
C SER A 80 -9.11 -21.23 14.59
N ALA A 81 -9.74 -21.42 13.44
CA ALA A 81 -10.19 -20.33 12.56
C ALA A 81 -11.31 -19.51 13.20
N ILE A 82 -12.27 -20.17 13.86
CA ILE A 82 -13.34 -19.53 14.61
C ILE A 82 -12.77 -18.71 15.78
N LEU A 83 -11.83 -19.27 16.54
CA LEU A 83 -11.16 -18.58 17.64
C LEU A 83 -10.35 -17.38 17.14
N ALA A 84 -9.59 -17.55 16.04
CA ALA A 84 -8.86 -16.45 15.41
C ALA A 84 -9.81 -15.33 14.94
N GLY A 85 -10.97 -15.69 14.36
CA GLY A 85 -12.02 -14.75 14.00
C GLY A 85 -12.62 -14.02 15.21
N MET A 86 -12.88 -14.72 16.31
CA MET A 86 -13.34 -14.10 17.56
C MET A 86 -12.31 -13.16 18.16
N VAL A 87 -11.03 -13.55 18.21
CA VAL A 87 -9.93 -12.70 18.67
C VAL A 87 -9.81 -11.46 17.76
N PHE A 88 -9.95 -11.62 16.45
CA PHE A 88 -9.96 -10.50 15.51
C PHE A 88 -11.12 -9.54 15.75
N ILE A 89 -12.35 -10.05 15.99
CA ILE A 89 -13.52 -9.24 16.32
C ILE A 89 -13.32 -8.50 17.66
N VAL A 90 -12.81 -9.19 18.69
CA VAL A 90 -12.51 -8.58 19.99
C VAL A 90 -11.45 -7.50 19.85
N LEU A 91 -10.36 -7.76 19.13
CA LEU A 91 -9.34 -6.75 18.84
C LEU A 91 -9.93 -5.58 18.06
N PHE A 92 -10.75 -5.84 17.04
CA PHE A 92 -11.44 -4.81 16.26
C PHE A 92 -12.33 -3.92 17.14
N ILE A 93 -13.13 -4.51 18.03
CA ILE A 93 -14.00 -3.78 18.96
C ILE A 93 -13.16 -3.01 20.00
N CYS A 94 -12.18 -3.67 20.63
CA CYS A 94 -11.30 -3.04 21.61
C CYS A 94 -10.49 -1.87 21.00
N ASN A 95 -10.06 -2.00 19.74
CA ASN A 95 -9.34 -0.97 19.02
C ASN A 95 -10.26 0.19 18.59
N LYS A 96 -11.49 -0.12 18.15
CA LYS A 96 -12.55 0.88 17.92
C LYS A 96 -12.92 1.66 19.19
N ILE A 97 -12.93 1.01 20.35
CA ILE A 97 -13.23 1.66 21.66
C ILE A 97 -12.02 2.43 22.20
N ARG A 98 -10.79 1.96 21.96
CA ARG A 98 -9.56 2.65 22.39
C ARG A 98 -9.12 3.80 21.48
N GLY A 99 -9.79 4.03 20.35
CA GLY A 99 -9.38 5.05 19.37
C GLY A 99 -8.05 4.75 18.68
N ASN A 100 -7.52 3.52 18.83
CA ASN A 100 -6.40 3.04 18.04
C ASN A 100 -6.98 2.33 16.83
N GLU A 101 -7.24 3.07 15.77
CA GLU A 101 -7.49 2.47 14.46
C GLU A 101 -6.31 1.54 14.15
N ILE A 102 -6.58 0.23 14.00
CA ILE A 102 -5.64 -0.59 13.22
C ILE A 102 -5.78 -0.02 11.82
N GLU A 103 -4.82 0.82 11.47
CA GLU A 103 -4.63 1.40 10.16
C GLU A 103 -4.39 0.28 9.15
N PHE A 104 -5.47 -0.33 8.67
CA PHE A 104 -5.48 -0.86 7.31
C PHE A 104 -5.43 0.38 6.40
N GLN A 105 -4.22 0.90 6.17
CA GLN A 105 -3.96 2.11 5.39
C GLN A 105 -4.32 1.92 3.90
N MET A 106 -5.61 1.83 3.60
CA MET A 106 -6.18 2.07 2.27
C MET A 106 -7.35 3.05 2.34
N GLU A 107 -7.33 4.01 3.27
CA GLU A 107 -8.14 5.23 3.15
C GLU A 107 -7.26 6.39 2.67
N VAL A 108 -6.83 6.32 1.41
CA VAL A 108 -6.22 7.48 0.77
C VAL A 108 -7.34 8.40 0.27
N LYS A 109 -7.99 9.12 1.21
CA LYS A 109 -9.11 10.05 0.95
C LYS A 109 -8.66 11.45 0.49
N TYR A 110 -7.51 11.58 -0.16
CA TYR A 110 -7.01 12.92 -0.50
C TYR A 110 -7.87 13.57 -1.61
N CYS A 111 -8.51 14.69 -1.26
CA CYS A 111 -9.30 15.53 -2.17
C CYS A 111 -10.42 14.80 -2.96
N GLU A 112 -10.94 13.67 -2.47
CA GLU A 112 -11.94 12.87 -3.19
C GLU A 112 -13.20 13.68 -3.53
N LYS A 113 -13.64 14.52 -2.60
CA LYS A 113 -14.82 15.38 -2.77
C LYS A 113 -14.59 16.41 -3.88
N GLU A 114 -13.47 17.10 -3.85
CA GLU A 114 -13.10 18.12 -4.84
C GLU A 114 -12.88 17.48 -6.21
N LEU A 115 -12.27 16.30 -6.24
CA LEU A 115 -12.09 15.51 -7.45
C LEU A 115 -13.44 15.08 -8.04
N ALA A 116 -14.32 14.49 -7.22
CA ALA A 116 -15.65 14.08 -7.64
C ALA A 116 -16.42 15.28 -8.22
N ASN A 117 -16.40 16.43 -7.54
CA ASN A 117 -17.03 17.65 -8.04
C ASN A 117 -16.46 18.11 -9.39
N ALA A 118 -15.13 18.07 -9.55
CA ALA A 118 -14.49 18.41 -10.82
C ALA A 118 -14.93 17.46 -11.94
N ILE A 119 -14.94 16.14 -11.70
CA ILE A 119 -15.37 15.13 -12.68
C ILE A 119 -16.86 15.24 -13.01
N TYR A 120 -17.73 15.32 -12.00
CA TYR A 120 -19.17 15.47 -12.22
C TYR A 120 -19.52 16.74 -13.00
N SER A 121 -18.80 17.84 -12.78
CA SER A 121 -19.02 19.07 -13.54
C SER A 121 -18.63 18.94 -15.03
N LEU A 122 -17.72 18.03 -15.37
CA LEU A 122 -17.33 17.74 -16.76
C LEU A 122 -18.32 16.81 -17.48
N ASP A 123 -19.10 16.04 -16.72
CA ASP A 123 -20.10 15.10 -17.25
C ASP A 123 -21.52 15.67 -17.27
N GLY A 124 -21.82 16.66 -16.42
CA GLY A 124 -23.13 17.29 -16.34
C GLY A 124 -23.47 18.12 -17.59
N SER A 125 -24.47 17.67 -18.36
CA SER A 125 -25.06 18.46 -19.44
C SER A 125 -25.70 19.74 -18.87
N GLY A 126 -25.21 20.91 -19.26
CA GLY A 126 -25.79 22.21 -18.90
C GLY A 126 -25.04 23.04 -17.86
N GLN A 127 -23.87 22.58 -17.37
CA GLN A 127 -23.04 23.45 -16.52
C GLN A 127 -22.31 24.52 -17.34
N SER A 128 -22.24 25.74 -16.78
CA SER A 128 -21.50 26.83 -17.43
C SER A 128 -20.00 26.57 -17.37
N THR A 129 -19.27 27.01 -18.41
CA THR A 129 -17.80 26.89 -18.47
C THR A 129 -17.11 27.47 -17.24
N ALA A 130 -17.69 28.50 -16.61
CA ALA A 130 -17.17 29.13 -15.40
C ALA A 130 -17.21 28.19 -14.18
N ILE A 131 -18.31 27.43 -14.00
CA ILE A 131 -18.44 26.47 -12.90
C ILE A 131 -17.46 25.31 -13.09
N ILE A 132 -17.34 24.81 -14.32
CA ILE A 132 -16.39 23.74 -14.65
C ILE A 132 -14.94 24.20 -14.39
N ASN A 133 -14.60 25.44 -14.77
CA ASN A 133 -13.28 26.02 -14.47
C ASN A 133 -13.04 26.12 -12.96
N ALA A 134 -14.01 26.64 -12.22
CA ALA A 134 -13.90 26.83 -10.77
C ALA A 134 -13.69 25.51 -10.04
N ASN A 135 -14.44 24.46 -10.40
CA ASN A 135 -14.30 23.14 -9.78
C ASN A 135 -12.95 22.50 -10.10
N ALA A 136 -12.48 22.59 -11.35
CA ALA A 136 -11.16 22.09 -11.73
C ALA A 136 -10.04 22.81 -10.96
N ILE A 137 -10.08 24.14 -10.87
CA ILE A 137 -9.10 24.93 -10.10
C ILE A 137 -9.18 24.59 -8.60
N THR A 138 -10.38 24.39 -8.06
CA THR A 138 -10.58 24.04 -6.65
C THR A 138 -9.93 22.70 -6.33
N PHE A 139 -10.12 21.70 -7.19
CA PHE A 139 -9.43 20.41 -7.07
C PHE A 139 -7.91 20.57 -7.15
N MET A 140 -7.39 21.30 -8.14
CA MET A 140 -5.95 21.50 -8.30
C MET A 140 -5.34 22.20 -7.07
N LYS A 141 -6.02 23.20 -6.50
CA LYS A 141 -5.61 23.88 -5.26
C LYS A 141 -5.61 22.95 -4.06
N ALA A 142 -6.66 22.13 -3.90
CA ALA A 142 -6.74 21.15 -2.83
C ALA A 142 -5.60 20.12 -2.95
N PHE A 143 -5.34 19.63 -4.15
CA PHE A 143 -4.24 18.70 -4.42
C PHE A 143 -2.87 19.31 -4.07
N GLU A 144 -2.60 20.54 -4.51
CA GLU A 144 -1.35 21.23 -4.15
C GLU A 144 -1.22 21.50 -2.64
N MET A 145 -2.34 21.64 -1.93
CA MET A 145 -2.35 21.78 -0.47
C MET A 145 -1.99 20.47 0.21
N GLU A 146 -2.51 19.32 -0.25
CA GLU A 146 -2.11 18.01 0.27
C GLU A 146 -0.62 17.74 0.04
N VAL A 147 -0.08 18.09 -1.12
CA VAL A 147 1.37 18.00 -1.39
C VAL A 147 2.18 18.82 -0.38
N LYS A 148 1.72 20.04 -0.05
CA LYS A 148 2.36 20.88 0.98
C LYS A 148 2.31 20.22 2.36
N THR A 149 1.17 19.64 2.72
CA THR A 149 0.97 18.94 4.00
C THR A 149 1.90 17.73 4.12
N ILE A 150 1.99 16.89 3.09
CA ILE A 150 2.87 15.71 3.04
C ILE A 150 4.33 16.10 3.29
N TYR A 151 4.78 17.20 2.70
CA TYR A 151 6.16 17.67 2.87
C TYR A 151 6.37 18.56 4.10
N GLY A 152 5.31 18.94 4.83
CA GLY A 152 5.40 19.85 5.98
C GLY A 152 5.92 21.24 5.61
N LEU A 153 5.58 21.73 4.41
CA LEU A 153 6.11 22.97 3.84
C LEU A 153 5.08 24.10 3.79
N LYS A 154 5.57 25.33 3.87
CA LYS A 154 4.76 26.54 3.66
C LYS A 154 4.50 26.79 2.17
N PRO A 155 3.47 27.59 1.81
CA PRO A 155 3.12 27.86 0.42
C PRO A 155 4.23 28.48 -0.44
N ASP A 156 5.17 29.18 0.18
CA ASP A 156 6.33 29.85 -0.44
C ASP A 156 7.59 28.99 -0.50
N GLU A 157 7.59 27.80 0.11
CA GLU A 157 8.74 26.88 0.16
C GLU A 157 8.70 25.81 -0.96
N LEU A 158 7.67 25.82 -1.80
CA LEU A 158 7.57 24.95 -2.96
C LEU A 158 6.77 25.56 -4.11
N CYS A 159 6.99 25.04 -5.31
CA CYS A 159 6.16 25.31 -6.49
C CYS A 159 5.69 24.01 -7.13
N CYS A 160 4.41 24.02 -7.54
CA CYS A 160 3.73 22.89 -8.18
C CYS A 160 3.52 23.16 -9.67
N TYR A 161 3.68 22.12 -10.48
CA TYR A 161 3.58 22.19 -11.93
C TYR A 161 2.70 21.06 -12.45
N TRP A 162 1.61 21.41 -13.12
CA TRP A 162 0.76 20.47 -13.82
C TRP A 162 1.22 20.38 -15.26
N ILE A 163 1.50 19.17 -15.74
CA ILE A 163 2.14 18.95 -17.03
C ILE A 163 1.18 18.16 -17.91
N VAL A 164 0.85 18.68 -19.08
CA VAL A 164 -0.09 18.06 -20.02
C VAL A 164 0.55 17.90 -21.39
N PRO A 165 0.23 16.85 -22.16
CA PRO A 165 0.79 16.64 -23.49
C PRO A 165 0.25 17.70 -24.47
N THR A 166 1.04 18.12 -25.45
CA THR A 166 0.48 18.89 -26.58
C THR A 166 -0.12 17.93 -27.63
N ASN A 167 -0.56 18.47 -28.77
CA ASN A 167 -0.96 17.64 -29.91
C ASN A 167 0.24 16.91 -30.55
N ASN A 168 1.46 17.29 -30.19
CA ASN A 168 2.68 16.57 -30.56
C ASN A 168 3.13 15.75 -29.35
N ASP A 169 3.14 14.42 -29.49
CA ASP A 169 3.48 13.47 -28.41
C ASP A 169 4.90 13.69 -27.82
N LYS A 170 5.75 14.49 -28.48
CA LYS A 170 7.11 14.86 -28.01
C LYS A 170 7.18 16.20 -27.28
N GLN A 171 6.06 16.89 -27.10
CA GLN A 171 6.01 18.21 -26.48
C GLN A 171 4.99 18.21 -25.33
N PHE A 172 5.27 19.03 -24.33
CA PHE A 172 4.38 19.22 -23.19
C PHE A 172 4.13 20.70 -22.93
N GLU A 173 3.01 20.96 -22.29
CA GLU A 173 2.66 22.25 -21.72
C GLU A 173 2.64 22.15 -20.21
N VAL A 174 3.04 23.24 -19.57
CA VAL A 174 3.01 23.36 -18.11
C VAL A 174 1.97 24.40 -17.73
N PHE A 175 1.21 24.06 -16.71
CA PHE A 175 0.24 24.90 -16.05
C PHE A 175 0.63 25.04 -14.58
N TYR A 176 0.57 26.27 -14.09
CA TYR A 176 0.87 26.63 -12.71
C TYR A 176 -0.27 27.51 -12.19
N LEU A 177 -0.71 27.25 -10.96
CA LEU A 177 -1.74 28.08 -10.32
C LEU A 177 -1.17 29.39 -9.77
N THR A 178 0.14 29.45 -9.55
CA THR A 178 0.84 30.63 -9.02
C THR A 178 1.80 31.14 -10.08
N GLU A 179 1.69 32.41 -10.44
CA GLU A 179 2.46 33.02 -11.53
C GLU A 179 3.97 32.96 -11.23
N LEU A 180 4.75 32.41 -12.16
CA LEU A 180 6.20 32.33 -12.06
C LEU A 180 6.86 33.12 -13.20
N LYS A 181 7.79 34.01 -12.84
CA LYS A 181 8.51 34.88 -13.79
C LYS A 181 9.80 34.26 -14.35
N ASP A 182 10.30 33.16 -13.77
CA ASP A 182 11.50 32.45 -14.23
C ASP A 182 11.24 30.95 -14.23
N PHE A 183 11.27 30.34 -15.42
CA PHE A 183 10.85 28.96 -15.66
C PHE A 183 11.94 28.12 -16.34
N ASP A 184 13.09 28.70 -16.70
CA ASP A 184 14.07 28.02 -17.56
C ASP A 184 14.73 26.81 -16.88
N THR A 185 15.07 26.94 -15.60
CA THR A 185 15.63 25.85 -14.79
C THR A 185 14.64 24.68 -14.69
N VAL A 186 13.39 24.97 -14.32
CA VAL A 186 12.33 23.96 -14.19
C VAL A 186 12.03 23.32 -15.54
N ARG A 187 11.99 24.11 -16.61
CA ARG A 187 11.82 23.60 -17.97
C ARG A 187 12.89 22.58 -18.33
N THR A 188 14.14 22.84 -17.93
CA THR A 188 15.26 21.93 -18.18
C THR A 188 15.11 20.63 -17.40
N LEU A 189 14.77 20.71 -16.11
CA LEU A 189 14.47 19.55 -15.28
C LEU A 189 13.32 18.72 -15.87
N LEU A 190 12.20 19.36 -16.21
CA LEU A 190 11.06 18.72 -16.85
C LEU A 190 11.43 18.05 -18.17
N LEU A 191 12.14 18.74 -19.07
CA LEU A 191 12.60 18.16 -20.34
C LEU A 191 13.47 16.92 -20.10
N SER A 192 14.41 16.99 -19.15
CA SER A 192 15.27 15.86 -18.81
C SER A 192 14.47 14.67 -18.27
N SER A 193 13.49 14.92 -17.40
CA SER A 193 12.65 13.87 -16.82
C SER A 193 11.70 13.24 -17.84
N MET A 194 11.21 14.03 -18.81
CA MET A 194 10.34 13.53 -19.87
C MET A 194 11.06 12.60 -20.85
N LEU A 195 12.40 12.67 -20.94
CA LEU A 195 13.22 11.76 -21.74
C LEU A 195 13.50 10.43 -21.05
N GLN A 196 13.34 10.35 -19.74
CA GLN A 196 13.53 9.12 -18.96
C GLN A 196 12.29 8.24 -19.06
N GLU A 197 12.46 6.92 -19.02
CA GLU A 197 11.32 5.98 -19.04
C GLU A 197 10.56 5.95 -17.71
N ASP A 198 11.25 6.27 -16.61
CA ASP A 198 10.69 6.22 -15.26
C ASP A 198 9.48 7.13 -15.09
N CYS A 199 8.45 6.60 -14.41
CA CYS A 199 7.22 7.35 -14.10
C CYS A 199 7.39 8.29 -12.92
N ARG A 200 8.36 8.02 -12.05
CA ARG A 200 8.57 8.70 -10.78
C ARG A 200 10.05 9.00 -10.69
N ILE A 201 10.38 10.28 -10.71
CA ILE A 201 11.77 10.75 -10.68
C ILE A 201 11.84 11.75 -9.53
N ALA A 202 12.81 11.54 -8.64
CA ALA A 202 13.08 12.44 -7.53
C ALA A 202 14.58 12.75 -7.50
N ASP A 203 14.91 14.01 -7.71
CA ASP A 203 16.25 14.55 -7.56
C ASP A 203 16.35 15.24 -6.20
N LYS A 204 17.24 14.73 -5.34
CA LYS A 204 17.45 15.24 -3.98
C LYS A 204 18.48 16.37 -3.93
N GLN A 205 19.17 16.65 -5.04
CA GLN A 205 20.23 17.65 -5.13
C GLN A 205 20.19 18.34 -6.50
N VAL A 206 19.31 19.33 -6.61
CA VAL A 206 19.19 20.12 -7.83
C VAL A 206 20.21 21.25 -7.83
N LYS A 207 20.94 21.41 -8.93
CA LYS A 207 21.79 22.60 -9.16
C LYS A 207 21.02 23.58 -10.03
N GLY A 208 20.19 24.41 -9.42
CA GLY A 208 19.35 25.35 -10.16
C GLY A 208 18.61 26.34 -9.28
N ARG A 209 18.09 27.41 -9.88
CA ARG A 209 17.31 28.45 -9.20
C ARG A 209 16.07 28.83 -9.98
N ILE A 210 15.07 29.32 -9.27
CA ILE A 210 13.90 30.00 -9.81
C ILE A 210 13.94 31.42 -9.27
N GLN A 211 14.10 32.42 -10.16
CA GLN A 211 14.31 33.81 -9.77
C GLN A 211 15.57 33.94 -8.89
N ASN A 212 15.39 34.22 -7.59
CA ASN A 212 16.44 34.37 -6.59
C ASN A 212 16.43 33.28 -5.52
N THR A 213 15.66 32.20 -5.73
CA THR A 213 15.53 31.10 -4.77
C THR A 213 16.12 29.84 -5.36
N ASP A 214 17.00 29.19 -4.62
CA ASP A 214 17.60 27.93 -5.03
C ASP A 214 16.56 26.80 -4.97
N ILE A 215 16.54 25.96 -6.00
CA ILE A 215 15.80 24.70 -5.99
C ILE A 215 16.72 23.68 -5.34
N GLU A 216 16.34 23.18 -4.18
CA GLU A 216 17.12 22.20 -3.45
C GLU A 216 16.77 20.78 -3.94
N GLN A 217 15.48 20.53 -4.15
CA GLN A 217 14.97 19.20 -4.50
C GLN A 217 13.84 19.31 -5.54
N PHE A 218 13.71 18.29 -6.39
CA PHE A 218 12.72 18.25 -7.46
C PHE A 218 12.14 16.85 -7.62
N ALA A 219 10.82 16.72 -7.66
CA ALA A 219 10.17 15.45 -7.97
C ALA A 219 9.15 15.63 -9.09
N ILE A 220 9.02 14.62 -9.93
CA ILE A 220 8.02 14.55 -10.99
C ILE A 220 7.41 13.15 -11.04
N VAL A 221 6.10 13.12 -11.23
CA VAL A 221 5.32 11.92 -11.48
C VAL A 221 4.60 12.07 -12.81
N LYS A 222 4.73 11.08 -13.69
CA LYS A 222 4.14 11.03 -15.03
C LYS A 222 3.60 9.65 -15.39
N ASN A 223 2.66 9.59 -16.33
CA ASN A 223 2.10 8.31 -16.79
C ASN A 223 3.17 7.46 -17.51
N PHE A 224 3.10 6.13 -17.31
CA PHE A 224 3.90 5.18 -18.08
C PHE A 224 3.42 5.11 -19.53
N GLY A 225 4.36 4.89 -20.46
CA GLY A 225 4.07 4.78 -21.89
C GLY A 225 3.63 6.12 -22.49
N LYS A 226 2.39 6.20 -22.98
CA LYS A 226 1.88 7.44 -23.57
C LYS A 226 1.65 8.49 -22.48
N PHE A 227 2.35 9.62 -22.56
CA PHE A 227 2.18 10.74 -21.65
C PHE A 227 0.78 11.35 -21.75
N ARG A 228 0.08 11.48 -20.63
CA ARG A 228 -1.29 12.02 -20.55
C ARG A 228 -1.45 13.12 -19.53
N LEU A 229 -0.81 12.96 -18.38
CA LEU A 229 -0.74 13.93 -17.31
C LEU A 229 0.55 13.69 -16.51
N GLY A 230 1.11 14.77 -15.99
CA GLY A 230 2.20 14.73 -15.04
C GLY A 230 2.04 15.82 -14.01
N PHE A 231 2.72 15.63 -12.88
CA PHE A 231 2.80 16.62 -11.82
C PHE A 231 4.24 16.67 -11.33
N ALA A 232 4.78 17.87 -11.22
CA ALA A 232 6.10 18.09 -10.65
C ALA A 232 6.03 19.08 -9.50
N VAL A 233 6.97 18.93 -8.57
CA VAL A 233 7.17 19.81 -7.43
C VAL A 233 8.64 20.21 -7.39
N ALA A 234 8.90 21.51 -7.32
CA ALA A 234 10.20 22.07 -7.00
C ALA A 234 10.16 22.56 -5.56
N VAL A 235 11.12 22.13 -4.75
CA VAL A 235 11.20 22.44 -3.32
C VAL A 235 12.43 23.30 -3.06
N TYR A 236 12.25 24.36 -2.29
CA TYR A 236 13.30 25.35 -1.98
C TYR A 236 14.02 25.09 -0.65
N LYS A 237 13.74 23.94 -0.04
CA LYS A 237 14.26 23.54 1.28
C LYS A 237 14.95 22.19 1.18
N ASN A 238 16.17 22.14 1.72
CA ASN A 238 16.95 20.92 1.82
C ASN A 238 16.30 19.86 2.72
N ASP A 239 16.64 18.59 2.48
CA ASP A 239 16.24 17.43 3.28
C ASP A 239 14.71 17.24 3.43
N THR A 240 13.91 17.72 2.48
CA THR A 240 12.46 17.55 2.47
C THR A 240 12.04 16.14 2.02
N PHE A 241 12.74 15.56 1.03
CA PHE A 241 12.44 14.24 0.47
C PHE A 241 12.96 13.09 1.34
N THR A 242 12.24 12.85 2.43
CA THR A 242 12.38 11.65 3.28
C THR A 242 11.68 10.43 2.64
N PRO A 243 12.08 9.19 2.98
CA PRO A 243 11.39 7.99 2.49
C PRO A 243 9.88 8.00 2.78
N GLU A 244 9.48 8.46 3.96
CA GLU A 244 8.08 8.48 4.42
C GLU A 244 7.24 9.43 3.58
N ASN A 245 7.66 10.69 3.45
CA ASN A 245 6.91 11.71 2.72
C ASN A 245 6.87 11.41 1.22
N MET A 246 7.94 10.83 0.67
CA MET A 246 7.95 10.37 -0.72
C MET A 246 6.96 9.24 -0.95
N GLN A 247 6.83 8.30 -0.01
CA GLN A 247 5.83 7.23 -0.11
C GLN A 247 4.40 7.79 -0.09
N GLU A 248 4.12 8.78 0.76
CA GLU A 248 2.81 9.45 0.80
C GLU A 248 2.54 10.24 -0.48
N PHE A 249 3.53 10.97 -1.00
CA PHE A 249 3.43 11.68 -2.26
C PHE A 249 3.15 10.74 -3.44
N GLU A 250 3.80 9.57 -3.46
CA GLU A 250 3.55 8.53 -4.45
C GLU A 250 2.12 7.95 -4.36
N ARG A 251 1.59 7.78 -3.15
CA ARG A 251 0.20 7.36 -2.94
C ARG A 251 -0.77 8.41 -3.46
N LEU A 252 -0.57 9.68 -3.11
CA LEU A 252 -1.39 10.80 -3.58
C LEU A 252 -1.40 10.92 -5.12
N THR A 253 -0.22 10.89 -5.74
CA THR A 253 -0.06 11.07 -7.19
C THR A 253 -0.57 9.89 -8.02
N THR A 254 -0.77 8.71 -7.42
CA THR A 254 -1.36 7.55 -8.10
C THR A 254 -2.77 7.85 -8.61
N TYR A 255 -3.60 8.51 -7.79
CA TYR A 255 -4.94 8.96 -8.21
C TYR A 255 -4.86 9.98 -9.34
N MET A 256 -3.93 10.93 -9.24
CA MET A 256 -3.71 11.93 -10.29
C MET A 256 -3.36 11.28 -11.63
N LEU A 257 -2.52 10.26 -11.64
CA LEU A 257 -2.14 9.56 -12.88
C LEU A 257 -3.33 8.89 -13.57
N LEU A 258 -4.30 8.37 -12.79
CA LEU A 258 -5.55 7.82 -13.34
C LEU A 258 -6.40 8.90 -14.02
N LEU A 259 -6.37 10.14 -13.54
CA LEU A 259 -7.06 11.27 -14.19
C LEU A 259 -6.51 11.59 -15.58
N GLY A 260 -5.26 11.23 -15.86
CA GLY A 260 -4.70 11.29 -17.22
C GLY A 260 -5.51 10.48 -18.24
N PHE A 261 -6.26 9.45 -17.81
CA PHE A 261 -7.14 8.67 -18.69
C PHE A 261 -8.49 9.34 -18.96
N VAL A 262 -8.87 10.33 -18.15
CA VAL A 262 -10.10 11.11 -18.34
C VAL A 262 -9.82 12.26 -19.31
N THR A 263 -9.95 12.00 -20.61
CA THR A 263 -9.61 12.96 -21.68
C THR A 263 -10.32 14.32 -21.51
N LYS A 264 -11.57 14.34 -21.02
CA LYS A 264 -12.31 15.57 -20.73
C LYS A 264 -11.59 16.45 -19.70
N PHE A 265 -11.05 15.83 -18.64
CA PHE A 265 -10.32 16.52 -17.59
C PHE A 265 -8.99 17.07 -18.12
N VAL A 266 -8.19 16.24 -18.82
CA VAL A 266 -6.92 16.67 -19.42
C VAL A 266 -7.11 17.83 -20.40
N ASN A 267 -8.13 17.76 -21.25
CA ASN A 267 -8.48 18.85 -22.17
C ASN A 267 -8.89 20.11 -21.41
N LYS A 268 -9.58 19.96 -20.28
CA LYS A 268 -9.98 21.09 -19.46
C LYS A 268 -8.76 21.82 -18.88
N VAL A 269 -7.80 21.09 -18.32
CA VAL A 269 -6.55 21.66 -17.82
C VAL A 269 -5.83 22.45 -18.91
N LYS A 270 -5.77 21.94 -20.15
CA LYS A 270 -5.20 22.66 -21.30
C LYS A 270 -5.93 23.99 -21.59
N THR A 271 -7.25 24.03 -21.45
CA THR A 271 -8.03 25.25 -21.70
C THR A 271 -7.90 26.29 -20.61
N LEU A 272 -7.65 25.89 -19.35
CA LEU A 272 -7.48 26.83 -18.22
C LEU A 272 -6.30 27.78 -18.45
N LYS A 273 -5.22 27.26 -19.03
CA LYS A 273 -4.04 28.04 -19.43
C LYS A 273 -4.35 29.18 -20.41
N ARG A 274 -5.37 29.04 -21.25
CA ARG A 274 -5.72 30.04 -22.27
C ARG A 274 -6.60 31.18 -21.73
N ALA A 275 -7.07 31.06 -20.49
CA ALA A 275 -7.99 32.01 -19.86
C ALA A 275 -7.30 32.91 -18.80
N SER A 276 -6.06 32.60 -18.44
CA SER A 276 -5.14 33.45 -17.65
C SER A 276 -4.23 34.23 -18.57
#